data_AF-A0A379JP02-F1
#
_entry.id   AF-A0A379JP02-F1
#
_cell.length_a   1.000
_cell.length_b   1.000
_cell.length_c   1.000
_cell.angle_alpha   90.00
_cell.angle_beta   90.00
_cell.angle_gamma   90.00
#
_symmetry.space_group_name_H-M   'P 1'
#
loop_
_entity.id
_entity.type
_entity.pdbx_description
1 polymer ?
#
loop_
_entity_poly.entity_id
_entity_poly.type
_entity_poly.pdbx_seq_one_letter_code
_entity_poly.pdbx_strand_id
1 'polypeptide(L)'
;MLGERAGRDVHLYSLTLQPELDSPERLREYVERHHIGPGWQFLTGARADIEQLRRALGFYDVDPVVDLNDLSHTGMLRIGNDALDRWTMAPSLTDAAQILPTINHVDSKVVHTAYRPSDAPAEQLAQA
;
A
#
# COMPACT_ATOMS: atom_id res chain seq x y z
N MET A 1 -12.88 -1.11 -8.74
CA MET A 1 -12.15 -1.65 -7.57
C MET A 1 -11.32 -2.87 -7.98
N LEU A 2 -10.51 -3.44 -7.10
CA LEU A 2 -9.55 -4.53 -7.43
C LEU A 2 -10.21 -5.82 -7.97
N GLY A 3 -11.42 -6.16 -7.55
CA GLY A 3 -12.13 -7.36 -8.01
C GLY A 3 -11.30 -8.64 -7.80
N GLU A 4 -11.28 -9.52 -8.80
CA GLU A 4 -10.53 -10.79 -8.81
C GLU A 4 -9.00 -10.64 -8.67
N ARG A 5 -8.44 -9.42 -8.76
CA ARG A 5 -7.02 -9.17 -8.52
C ARG A 5 -6.68 -9.27 -7.03
N ALA A 6 -7.63 -8.98 -6.14
CA ALA A 6 -7.39 -9.03 -4.70
C ALA A 6 -7.11 -10.48 -4.26
N GLY A 7 -5.98 -10.69 -3.58
CA GLY A 7 -5.51 -12.00 -3.15
C GLY A 7 -4.90 -12.88 -4.26
N ARG A 8 -4.85 -12.41 -5.51
CA ARG A 8 -4.24 -13.13 -6.64
C ARG A 8 -3.07 -12.38 -7.27
N ASP A 9 -3.33 -11.14 -7.68
CA ASP A 9 -2.33 -10.25 -8.29
C ASP A 9 -1.92 -9.13 -7.31
N VAL A 10 -2.80 -8.77 -6.37
CA VAL A 10 -2.58 -7.74 -5.35
C VAL A 10 -2.90 -8.32 -3.98
N HIS A 11 -1.90 -8.35 -3.09
CA HIS A 11 -2.06 -8.80 -1.72
C HIS A 11 -1.99 -7.61 -0.78
N LEU A 12 -2.99 -7.43 0.08
CA LEU A 12 -3.01 -6.37 1.08
C LEU A 12 -2.59 -6.91 2.44
N TYR A 13 -1.79 -6.13 3.15
CA TYR A 13 -1.31 -6.45 4.49
C TYR A 13 -1.48 -5.24 5.40
N SER A 14 -2.15 -5.44 6.52
CA SER A 14 -2.18 -4.49 7.64
C SER A 14 -1.33 -5.07 8.77
N LEU A 15 -0.29 -4.36 9.20
CA LEU A 15 0.53 -4.75 10.34
C LEU A 15 0.15 -3.91 11.56
N THR A 16 -0.10 -4.56 12.69
CA THR A 16 -0.33 -3.83 13.95
C THR A 16 0.95 -3.13 14.44
N LEU A 17 0.80 -1.97 15.08
CA LEU A 17 1.87 -1.34 15.88
C LEU A 17 1.86 -1.78 17.35
N GLN A 18 0.83 -2.50 17.78
CA GLN A 18 0.64 -2.91 19.18
C GLN A 18 0.48 -4.44 19.28
N PRO A 19 1.51 -5.23 18.90
CA PRO A 19 1.41 -6.69 18.88
C PRO A 19 1.12 -7.33 20.25
N GLU A 20 1.40 -6.64 21.35
CA GLU A 20 1.09 -7.09 22.71
C GLU A 20 -0.41 -7.03 23.02
N LEU A 21 -1.16 -6.19 22.30
CA LEU A 21 -2.61 -6.03 22.42
C LEU A 21 -3.34 -6.78 21.32
N ASP A 22 -2.84 -6.70 20.10
CA ASP A 22 -3.44 -7.24 18.88
C ASP A 22 -2.97 -8.67 18.61
N SER A 23 -3.52 -9.62 19.37
CA SER A 23 -3.32 -11.04 19.14
C SER A 23 -3.98 -11.50 17.83
N PRO A 24 -3.59 -12.66 17.27
CA PRO A 24 -4.26 -13.22 16.09
C PRO A 24 -5.78 -13.35 16.26
N GLU A 25 -6.25 -13.70 17.45
CA GLU A 25 -7.68 -13.82 17.77
C GLU A 25 -8.37 -12.45 17.67
N ARG A 26 -7.79 -11.40 18.27
CA ARG A 26 -8.35 -10.04 18.18
C ARG A 26 -8.35 -9.51 16.75
N LEU A 27 -7.32 -9.80 15.98
CA LEU A 27 -7.26 -9.41 14.57
C LEU A 27 -8.31 -10.14 13.73
N ARG A 28 -8.61 -11.41 14.03
CA ARG A 28 -9.74 -12.13 13.39
C ARG A 28 -11.08 -11.49 13.74
N GLU A 29 -11.32 -11.17 15.01
CA GLU A 29 -12.53 -10.46 15.44
C GLU A 29 -12.66 -9.09 14.74
N TYR A 30 -11.54 -8.37 14.56
CA TYR A 30 -11.51 -7.12 13.82
C TYR A 30 -11.92 -7.31 12.35
N VAL A 31 -11.32 -8.29 11.67
CA VAL A 31 -11.63 -8.64 10.27
C VAL A 31 -13.12 -8.98 10.10
N GLU A 32 -13.67 -9.79 11.00
CA GLU A 32 -15.09 -10.17 11.00
C GLU A 32 -16.01 -8.96 11.22
N ARG A 33 -15.71 -8.14 12.23
CA ARG A 33 -16.50 -6.94 12.58
C ARG A 33 -16.55 -5.93 11.44
N HIS A 34 -15.46 -5.77 10.71
CA HIS A 34 -15.36 -4.82 9.61
C HIS A 34 -15.70 -5.43 8.24
N HIS A 35 -16.17 -6.69 8.21
CA HIS A 35 -16.55 -7.40 6.99
C HIS A 35 -15.46 -7.40 5.92
N ILE A 36 -14.20 -7.56 6.35
CA ILE A 36 -13.05 -7.49 5.45
C ILE A 36 -12.96 -8.79 4.67
N GLY A 37 -13.00 -8.67 3.34
CA GLY A 37 -13.00 -9.79 2.41
C GLY A 37 -11.63 -10.46 2.24
N PRO A 38 -11.58 -11.58 1.50
CA PRO A 38 -10.34 -12.28 1.20
C PRO A 38 -9.35 -11.39 0.41
N GLY A 39 -8.07 -11.72 0.49
CA GLY A 39 -6.99 -10.98 -0.17
C GLY A 39 -6.39 -9.84 0.66
N TRP A 40 -6.95 -9.56 1.84
CA TRP A 40 -6.38 -8.64 2.84
C TRP A 40 -6.09 -9.38 4.14
N GLN A 41 -4.82 -9.42 4.53
CA GLN A 41 -4.36 -10.07 5.75
C GLN A 41 -4.00 -9.05 6.82
N PHE A 42 -4.30 -9.40 8.07
CA PHE A 42 -3.95 -8.61 9.26
C PHE A 42 -2.91 -9.40 10.05
N LEU A 43 -1.76 -8.78 10.26
CA LEU A 43 -0.56 -9.43 10.76
C LEU A 43 -0.14 -8.84 12.12
N THR A 44 0.35 -9.73 12.98
CA THR A 44 0.98 -9.44 14.27
C THR A 44 2.22 -10.33 14.41
N GLY A 45 3.04 -10.11 15.44
CA GLY A 45 4.30 -10.83 15.61
C GLY A 45 5.10 -10.35 16.81
N ALA A 46 6.39 -10.67 16.84
CA ALA A 46 7.27 -10.13 17.88
C ALA A 46 7.47 -8.62 17.67
N ARG A 47 7.50 -7.84 18.76
CA ARG A 47 7.72 -6.39 18.72
C ARG A 47 8.95 -6.00 17.89
N ALA A 48 10.05 -6.73 18.05
CA ALA A 48 11.29 -6.47 17.31
C ALA A 48 11.12 -6.63 15.79
N ASP A 49 10.33 -7.61 15.35
CA ASP A 49 10.06 -7.86 13.93
C ASP A 49 9.16 -6.76 13.35
N ILE A 50 8.13 -6.35 14.09
CA ILE A 50 7.25 -5.23 13.70
C ILE A 50 8.06 -3.94 13.55
N GLU A 51 8.93 -3.62 14.52
CA GLU A 51 9.79 -2.42 14.44
C GLU A 51 10.76 -2.48 13.25
N GLN A 52 11.35 -3.65 12.99
CA GLN A 52 12.24 -3.83 11.84
C GLN A 52 11.49 -3.58 10.53
N LEU A 53 10.31 -4.19 10.35
CA LEU A 53 9.49 -4.03 9.16
C LEU A 53 9.03 -2.57 8.98
N ARG A 54 8.54 -1.95 10.06
CA ARG A 54 8.09 -0.55 10.07
C ARG A 54 9.18 0.39 9.56
N ARG A 55 10.41 0.24 10.06
CA ARG A 55 11.56 1.06 9.62
C ARG A 55 11.97 0.74 8.18
N ALA A 56 12.05 -0.54 7.79
CA ALA A 56 12.43 -0.94 6.44
C ALA A 56 11.43 -0.44 5.37
N LEU A 57 10.14 -0.36 5.72
CA LEU A 57 9.09 0.16 4.87
C LEU A 57 9.02 1.70 4.86
N GLY A 58 9.83 2.39 5.67
CA GLY A 58 9.92 3.84 5.72
C GLY A 58 8.85 4.51 6.60
N PHE A 59 8.21 3.77 7.51
CA PHE A 59 7.17 4.29 8.39
C PHE A 59 7.71 4.73 9.75
N TYR A 60 8.68 5.63 9.76
CA TYR A 60 9.29 6.16 10.98
C TYR A 60 9.52 7.66 10.92
N ASP A 61 9.61 8.27 12.10
CA ASP A 61 10.06 9.66 12.25
C ASP A 61 11.55 9.71 12.58
N VAL A 62 12.22 10.76 12.11
CA VAL A 62 13.64 11.01 12.40
C VAL A 62 13.87 11.51 13.83
N ASP A 63 12.85 12.14 14.43
CA ASP A 63 12.84 12.48 15.85
C ASP A 63 12.44 11.24 16.67
N PRO A 64 13.35 10.68 17.50
CA PRO A 64 13.06 9.49 18.28
C PRO A 64 11.90 9.66 19.26
N VAL A 65 11.65 10.88 19.77
CA VAL A 65 10.56 11.13 20.72
C VAL A 65 9.21 11.03 20.01
N VAL A 66 9.15 11.51 18.76
CA VAL A 66 7.95 11.39 17.92
C VAL A 66 7.77 9.95 17.45
N ASP A 67 8.86 9.29 17.06
CA ASP A 67 8.85 7.92 16.53
C ASP A 67 8.44 6.87 17.57
N LEU A 68 8.76 7.11 18.85
CA LEU A 68 8.37 6.23 19.98
C LEU A 68 6.89 6.37 20.37
N ASN A 69 6.16 7.32 19.79
CA ASN A 69 4.73 7.44 20.02
C ASN A 69 3.96 6.54 19.04
N ASP A 70 3.60 5.34 19.49
CA ASP A 70 2.82 4.35 18.73
C ASP A 70 1.43 4.84 18.28
N LEU A 71 0.96 5.99 18.80
CA LEU A 71 -0.28 6.64 18.36
C LEU A 71 -0.09 7.57 17.16
N SER A 72 1.18 7.86 16.80
CA SER A 72 1.52 8.63 15.61
C SER A 72 1.48 7.73 14.38
N HIS A 73 0.68 8.11 13.39
CA HIS A 73 0.58 7.39 12.13
C HIS A 73 0.87 8.32 10.96
N THR A 74 1.75 7.88 10.06
CA THR A 74 2.09 8.62 8.83
C THR A 74 0.90 8.76 7.88
N GLY A 75 -0.12 7.90 7.99
CA GLY A 75 -1.30 7.93 7.12
C GLY A 75 -0.98 7.57 5.67
N MET A 76 0.05 6.76 5.44
CA MET A 76 0.52 6.37 4.10
C MET A 76 0.43 4.85 3.90
N LEU A 77 0.09 4.43 2.69
CA LEU A 77 0.19 3.05 2.21
C LEU A 77 1.50 2.88 1.46
N ARG A 78 2.27 1.84 1.81
CA ARG A 78 3.44 1.41 1.05
C ARG A 78 2.98 0.39 0.01
N ILE A 79 3.32 0.62 -1.25
CA ILE A 79 2.85 -0.18 -2.38
C ILE A 79 4.09 -0.64 -3.14
N GLY A 80 4.24 -1.95 -3.32
CA GLY A 80 5.46 -2.54 -3.87
C GLY A 80 5.20 -3.68 -4.85
N ASN A 81 6.11 -3.80 -5.81
CA ASN A 81 6.31 -4.99 -6.63
C ASN A 81 7.79 -5.36 -6.57
N ASP A 82 8.09 -6.35 -5.74
CA ASP A 82 9.44 -6.81 -5.47
C ASP A 82 10.13 -7.40 -6.71
N ALA A 83 9.38 -8.12 -7.56
CA ALA A 83 9.92 -8.70 -8.79
C ALA A 83 10.43 -7.65 -9.78
N LEU A 84 9.97 -6.39 -9.66
CA LEU A 84 10.42 -5.26 -10.47
C LEU A 84 11.31 -4.29 -9.70
N ASP A 85 11.59 -4.55 -8.43
CA ASP A 85 12.22 -3.63 -7.48
C ASP A 85 11.58 -2.22 -7.53
N ARG A 86 10.25 -2.18 -7.54
CA ARG A 86 9.47 -0.93 -7.64
C ARG A 86 8.60 -0.73 -6.43
N TRP A 87 8.80 0.41 -5.78
CA TRP A 87 8.07 0.81 -4.59
C TRP A 87 7.60 2.25 -4.70
N THR A 88 6.38 2.51 -4.22
CA THR A 88 5.75 3.82 -4.19
C THR A 88 4.86 3.94 -2.96
N MET A 89 4.23 5.09 -2.75
CA MET A 89 3.31 5.32 -1.65
C MET A 89 2.08 6.13 -2.07
N ALA A 90 0.99 5.96 -1.35
CA ALA A 90 -0.23 6.78 -1.48
C ALA A 90 -0.77 7.16 -0.10
N PRO A 91 -1.40 8.34 0.07
CA PRO A 91 -2.14 8.66 1.29
C PRO A 91 -3.27 7.63 1.52
N SER A 92 -3.42 7.12 2.75
CA SER A 92 -4.40 6.08 3.07
C SER A 92 -5.82 6.61 3.22
N LEU A 93 -5.99 7.90 3.52
CA LEU A 93 -7.28 8.56 3.76
C LEU A 93 -7.91 9.18 2.50
N THR A 94 -7.31 8.97 1.32
CA THR A 94 -7.89 9.39 0.05
C THR A 94 -8.91 8.37 -0.47
N ASP A 95 -9.68 8.74 -1.49
CA ASP A 95 -10.63 7.82 -2.12
C ASP A 95 -9.91 6.61 -2.72
N ALA A 96 -10.50 5.43 -2.60
CA ALA A 96 -9.92 4.21 -3.17
C ALA A 96 -9.68 4.30 -4.70
N ALA A 97 -10.48 5.11 -5.41
CA ALA A 97 -10.27 5.41 -6.82
C ALA A 97 -8.95 6.14 -7.10
N GLN A 98 -8.43 6.90 -6.14
CA GLN A 98 -7.14 7.60 -6.23
C GLN A 98 -5.96 6.72 -5.82
N ILE A 99 -6.19 5.67 -5.02
CA ILE A 99 -5.14 4.69 -4.66
C ILE A 99 -4.87 3.71 -5.81
N LEU A 100 -5.90 3.33 -6.56
CA LEU A 100 -5.81 2.31 -7.61
C LEU A 100 -4.76 2.62 -8.70
N PRO A 101 -4.62 3.85 -9.23
CA PRO A 101 -3.55 4.20 -10.16
C PRO A 101 -2.15 3.97 -9.58
N THR A 102 -1.95 4.21 -8.28
CA THR A 102 -0.66 4.00 -7.62
C THR A 102 -0.31 2.50 -7.50
N ILE A 103 -1.30 1.64 -7.27
CA ILE A 103 -1.12 0.18 -7.36
C ILE A 103 -0.73 -0.21 -8.79
N ASN A 104 -1.44 0.32 -9.78
CA ASN A 104 -1.16 0.02 -11.19
C ASN A 104 0.21 0.54 -11.65
N HIS A 105 0.74 1.61 -11.03
CA HIS A 105 2.06 2.16 -11.36
C HIS A 105 3.21 1.17 -11.15
N VAL A 106 3.05 0.22 -10.22
CA VAL A 106 4.05 -0.82 -9.94
C VAL A 106 3.69 -2.18 -10.55
N ASP A 107 2.58 -2.28 -11.29
CA ASP A 107 2.12 -3.52 -11.94
C ASP A 107 2.50 -3.52 -13.42
N SER A 108 3.47 -4.37 -13.80
CA SER A 108 3.92 -4.51 -15.20
C SER A 108 2.85 -5.07 -16.14
N LYS A 109 1.78 -5.69 -15.63
CA LYS A 109 0.69 -6.22 -16.46
C LYS A 109 -0.28 -5.14 -16.91
N VAL A 110 -0.24 -3.96 -16.28
CA VAL A 110 -1.10 -2.84 -16.68
C VAL A 110 -0.51 -2.19 -17.92
N VAL A 111 -1.29 -2.15 -19.00
CA VAL A 111 -0.96 -1.34 -20.17
C VAL A 111 -1.10 0.12 -19.77
N HIS A 112 0.00 0.76 -19.43
CA HIS A 112 0.03 2.19 -19.27
C HIS A 112 -0.35 2.84 -20.60
N THR A 113 -1.34 3.73 -20.59
CA THR A 113 -1.56 4.71 -21.65
C THR A 113 -0.45 5.75 -21.58
N ALA A 114 0.80 5.32 -21.75
CA ALA A 114 1.88 6.24 -21.99
C ALA A 114 1.51 6.99 -23.26
N TYR A 115 1.54 8.31 -23.21
CA TYR A 115 1.47 9.13 -24.41
C TYR A 115 2.60 8.66 -25.34
N ARG A 116 2.22 8.07 -26.48
CA ARG A 116 3.15 7.79 -27.57
C ARG A 116 3.05 8.96 -28.54
N PRO A 117 4.16 9.63 -28.86
CA PRO A 117 4.16 10.69 -29.86
C PRO A 117 3.55 10.27 -31.21
N SER A 118 3.56 8.97 -31.54
CA SER A 118 2.94 8.38 -32.72
C SER A 118 1.41 8.42 -32.74
N ASP A 119 0.78 8.62 -31.59
CA ASP A 119 -0.68 8.54 -31.43
C ASP A 119 -1.32 9.95 -31.47
N ALA A 120 -0.51 10.99 -31.67
CA ALA A 120 -0.98 12.35 -31.90
C ALA A 120 -1.46 12.52 -33.36
N PRO A 121 -2.64 13.11 -33.59
CA PRO A 121 -3.04 13.54 -34.93
C PRO A 121 -1.98 14.47 -35.52
N ALA A 122 -1.58 14.24 -36.76
CA ALA A 122 -0.52 14.98 -37.45
C ALA A 122 -0.70 16.51 -37.46
N GLU A 123 -1.90 17.01 -37.16
CA GLU A 123 -2.22 18.44 -37.09
C GLU A 123 -1.63 19.15 -35.86
N GLN A 124 -1.29 18.46 -34.76
CA GLN A 124 -0.79 19.11 -33.54
C GLN A 124 0.73 19.36 -33.50
N LEU A 125 1.51 18.75 -34.40
CA LEU A 125 2.97 18.95 -34.47
C LEU A 125 3.37 20.16 -35.33
N ALA A 126 2.42 20.79 -36.04
CA ALA A 126 2.69 21.90 -36.94
C ALA A 126 2.58 23.30 -36.28
N GLN A 127 2.35 23.38 -34.96
CA GLN A 127 2.19 24.65 -34.23
C GLN A 127 3.15 24.83 -33.04
N ALA A 128 4.26 24.10 -33.00
CA ALA A 128 5.33 24.30 -32.02
C ALA A 128 6.57 24.92 -32.66
#